data_AF-A0A956PQV7-F1
#
_entry.id   AF-A0A956PQV7-F1
#
_cell.length_a   1.000
_cell.length_b   1.000
_cell.length_c   1.000
_cell.angle_alpha   90.00
_cell.angle_beta   90.00
_cell.angle_gamma   90.00
#
_symmetry.space_group_name_H-M   'P 1'
#
loop_
_entity.id
_entity.type
_entity.pdbx_description
1 polymer ?
#
loop_
_entity_poly.entity_id
_entity_poly.type
_entity_poly.pdbx_seq_one_letter_code
_entity_poly.pdbx_strand_id
1 'polypeptide(L)' 'MADTLQVVELAAQSDTGRVRDHNEDRCFASADLVAVADGMGGALAGEVAAQVAVDAMEQVSTPIDAM' A
#
# COMPACT_ATOMS: atom_id res chain seq x y z
N MET A 1 26.57 18.31 -1.15
CA MET A 1 25.15 18.06 -1.45
C MET A 1 25.05 16.60 -1.83
N ALA A 2 24.31 15.80 -1.06
CA ALA A 2 23.98 14.45 -1.50
C ALA A 2 23.02 14.57 -2.70
N ASP A 3 23.27 13.80 -3.74
CA ASP A 3 22.40 13.72 -4.90
C ASP A 3 21.17 12.90 -4.50
N THR A 4 20.09 13.57 -4.12
CA THR A 4 18.88 12.92 -3.61
C THR A 4 17.98 12.53 -4.77
N LEU A 5 17.81 11.22 -4.98
CA LEU A 5 16.79 10.71 -5.88
C LEU A 5 15.41 11.03 -5.30
N GLN A 6 14.54 11.63 -6.13
CA GLN A 6 13.16 11.92 -5.77
C GLN A 6 12.20 11.18 -6.69
N VAL A 7 11.13 10.67 -6.11
CA VAL A 7 10.01 10.13 -6.88
C VAL A 7 9.22 11.31 -7.43
N VAL A 8 9.11 11.40 -8.76
CA VAL A 8 8.39 12.46 -9.47
C VAL A 8 6.95 12.08 -9.84
N GLU A 9 6.67 10.78 -9.91
CA GLU A 9 5.33 10.26 -10.20
C GLU A 9 5.15 8.90 -9.52
N LEU A 10 3.97 8.69 -8.95
CA LEU A 10 3.59 7.46 -8.25
C LEU A 10 2.09 7.24 -8.42
N ALA A 11 1.71 5.98 -8.58
CA ALA A 11 0.34 5.56 -8.76
C ALA A 11 0.14 4.21 -8.06
N ALA A 12 -1.02 4.06 -7.42
CA ALA A 12 -1.43 2.82 -6.77
C ALA A 12 -2.86 2.50 -7.22
N GLN A 13 -3.05 1.30 -7.75
CA GLN A 13 -4.35 0.81 -8.20
C GLN A 13 -4.40 -0.70 -7.98
N SER A 14 -5.55 -1.20 -7.56
CA SER A 14 -5.83 -2.62 -7.45
C SER A 14 -7.21 -2.93 -8.05
N ASP A 15 -7.38 -4.16 -8.51
CA ASP A 15 -8.59 -4.67 -9.17
C ASP A 15 -8.91 -6.06 -8.63
N THR A 16 -10.18 -6.37 -8.41
CA THR A 16 -10.63 -7.68 -7.93
C THR A 16 -10.27 -8.82 -8.91
N GLY A 17 -10.09 -8.50 -10.19
CA GLY A 17 -9.98 -9.47 -11.25
C GLY A 17 -11.33 -10.09 -11.61
N ARG A 18 -11.28 -11.20 -12.35
CA ARG A 18 -12.47 -11.81 -12.98
C ARG A 18 -13.05 -13.02 -12.24
N VAL A 19 -12.36 -13.51 -11.22
CA VAL A 19 -12.65 -14.82 -10.59
C VAL A 19 -13.10 -14.68 -9.14
N ARG A 20 -12.57 -13.70 -8.40
CA ARG A 20 -12.96 -13.46 -7.01
C ARG A 20 -14.17 -12.53 -6.93
N ASP A 21 -14.96 -12.70 -5.87
CA ASP A 21 -16.12 -11.84 -5.59
C ASP A 21 -15.73 -10.54 -4.88
N HIS A 22 -14.58 -10.54 -4.19
CA HIS A 22 -14.05 -9.39 -3.45
C HIS A 22 -12.54 -9.29 -3.57
N ASN A 23 -12.04 -8.07 -3.44
CA ASN A 23 -10.61 -7.76 -3.49
C ASN A 23 -10.03 -7.73 -2.07
N GLU A 24 -9.11 -8.65 -1.79
CA GLU A 24 -8.38 -8.74 -0.52
C GLU A 24 -7.03 -8.03 -0.57
N ASP A 25 -6.67 -7.45 -1.72
CA ASP A 25 -5.45 -6.65 -1.87
C ASP A 25 -5.68 -5.24 -1.35
N ARG A 26 -4.64 -4.68 -0.71
CA ARG A 26 -4.57 -3.27 -0.33
C ARG A 26 -3.20 -2.70 -0.69
N CYS A 27 -3.17 -1.43 -1.06
CA CYS A 27 -1.94 -0.74 -1.43
C CYS A 27 -1.91 0.69 -0.88
N PHE A 28 -0.70 1.16 -0.60
CA PHE A 28 -0.39 2.52 -0.16
C PHE A 28 0.84 3.01 -0.93
N ALA A 29 0.87 4.31 -1.25
CA ALA A 29 2.02 4.93 -1.89
C ALA A 29 2.24 6.36 -1.38
N SER A 30 3.44 6.62 -0.88
CA SER A 30 4.03 7.93 -0.62
C SER A 30 5.35 8.06 -1.38
N ALA A 31 5.95 9.25 -1.35
CA ALA A 31 7.21 9.51 -2.04
C ALA A 31 8.40 8.71 -1.47
N ASP A 32 8.32 8.28 -0.22
CA ASP A 32 9.38 7.59 0.50
C ASP A 32 9.07 6.11 0.79
N LEU A 33 7.80 5.69 0.69
CA LEU A 33 7.35 4.34 0.97
C LEU A 33 6.20 3.91 0.06
N VAL A 34 6.33 2.73 -0.53
CA VAL A 34 5.23 2.07 -1.26
C VAL A 34 5.00 0.70 -0.64
N ALA A 35 3.74 0.35 -0.38
CA ALA A 35 3.34 -0.89 0.26
C ALA A 35 2.20 -1.57 -0.49
N VAL A 36 2.24 -2.90 -0.55
CA VAL A 36 1.18 -3.77 -1.05
C VAL A 36 0.99 -4.92 -0.06
N ALA A 37 -0.25 -5.24 0.26
CA ALA A 37 -0.63 -6.34 1.14
C ALA A 37 -1.73 -7.18 0.47
N ASP A 38 -1.55 -8.50 0.43
CA ASP A 38 -2.51 -9.48 -0.08
C ASP A 38 -3.14 -10.21 1.12
N GLY A 39 -4.45 -10.06 1.27
CA GLY A 39 -5.22 -10.78 2.28
C GLY A 39 -5.40 -12.24 1.90
N MET A 40 -4.99 -13.15 2.79
CA MET A 40 -5.09 -14.59 2.54
C MET A 40 -6.54 -15.06 2.40
N GLY A 41 -6.97 -15.35 1.17
CA GLY A 41 -8.29 -15.92 0.90
C GLY A 41 -8.56 -17.24 1.63
N GLY A 42 -9.73 -17.33 2.24
CA GLY A 42 -10.17 -18.48 3.05
C GLY A 42 -9.93 -18.32 4.56
N ALA A 43 -9.16 -17.31 4.99
CA ALA A 43 -9.18 -16.83 6.37
C ALA A 43 -10.37 -15.88 6.58
N LEU A 44 -10.81 -15.72 7.83
CA LEU A 44 -11.82 -14.70 8.16
C LEU A 44 -11.21 -13.30 7.98
N ALA A 45 -11.82 -12.50 7.12
CA ALA A 45 -11.51 -11.08 6.92
C ALA A 45 -10.10 -10.77 6.40
N GLY A 46 -9.67 -11.46 5.33
CA GLY A 46 -8.37 -11.22 4.67
C GLY A 46 -8.19 -9.77 4.23
N GLU A 47 -9.26 -9.14 3.76
CA GLU A 47 -9.29 -7.72 3.38
C GLU A 47 -9.05 -6.77 4.55
N VAL A 48 -9.50 -7.14 5.76
CA VAL A 48 -9.26 -6.36 6.98
C VAL A 48 -7.81 -6.50 7.42
N ALA A 49 -7.26 -7.72 7.37
CA ALA A 49 -5.86 -7.95 7.68
C ALA A 49 -4.92 -7.17 6.73
N ALA A 50 -5.22 -7.19 5.43
CA ALA A 50 -4.49 -6.40 4.43
C ALA A 50 -4.59 -4.90 4.70
N GLN A 51 -5.77 -4.39 5.08
CA GLN A 51 -5.96 -2.98 5.44
C GLN A 51 -5.12 -2.58 6.64
N VAL A 52 -5.14 -3.36 7.72
CA VAL A 52 -4.33 -3.11 8.91
C VAL A 52 -2.84 -3.06 8.58
N ALA A 53 -2.38 -3.90 7.64
CA ALA A 53 -0.99 -3.91 7.22
C ALA A 53 -0.59 -2.61 6.49
N VAL A 54 -1.37 -2.13 5.52
CA VAL A 54 -1.06 -0.86 4.84
C VAL A 54 -1.22 0.36 5.75
N ASP A 55 -2.22 0.38 6.63
CA ASP A 55 -2.40 1.46 7.61
C ASP A 55 -1.20 1.59 8.57
N ALA A 56 -0.58 0.46 8.91
CA ALA A 56 0.64 0.45 9.71
C ALA A 56 1.86 0.98 8.93
N MET A 57 1.93 0.72 7.62
CA MET A 57 2.99 1.26 6.76
C MET A 57 2.83 2.76 6.55
N GLU A 58 1.60 3.24 6.37
CA GLU A 58 1.30 4.67 6.24
C GLU A 58 1.80 5.46 7.46
N GLN A 59 1.60 4.94 8.68
CA GLN A 59 2.02 5.59 9.93
C GLN A 59 3.55 5.74 10.08
N VAL A 60 4.34 4.94 9.37
CA VAL A 60 5.81 5.03 9.38
C VAL A 60 6.37 5.74 8.15
N SER A 61 5.52 6.14 7.21
CA SER A 61 5.91 6.98 6.08
C SER A 61 6.22 8.40 6.54
N THR A 62 7.17 9.04 5.89
CA THR A 62 7.64 10.39 6.18
C THR A 62 6.90 11.38 5.29
N PRO A 63 6.22 12.39 5.86
CA PRO A 63 5.66 13.48 5.06
C PRO A 63 6.78 14.21 4.31
N ILE A 64 6.54 14.56 3.05
CA ILE A 64 7.51 15.28 2.21
C ILE A 64 7.96 16.59 2.88
N ASP A 65 7.08 17.25 3.64
CA ASP A 65 7.38 18.51 4.34
C ASP A 65 8.33 18.35 5.55
N ALA A 66 8.66 17.11 5.93
CA ALA A 66 9.58 16.80 7.03
C ALA A 66 11.01 16.44 6.57
N MET A 67 11.29 16.48 5.25
CA MET A 67 12.61 16.25 4.63
C MET A 67 13.25 17.56 4.15
#